data_AF-A0A355RXV1-F1
#
_entry.id   AF-A0A355RXV1-F1
#
_cell.length_a   1.000
_cell.length_b   1.000
_cell.length_c   1.000
_cell.angle_alpha   90.00
_cell.angle_beta   90.00
_cell.angle_gamma   90.00
#
_symmetry.space_group_name_H-M   'P 1'
#
loop_
_entity.id
_entity.type
_entity.pdbx_description
1 polymer ?
#
loop_
_entity_poly.entity_id
_entity_poly.type
_entity_poly.pdbx_seq_one_letter_code
_entity_poly.pdbx_strand_id
1 'polypeptide(L)'
;MIYYVCKYTPVELFAGFKEECTVLDDMPDNFDLSDRIAHPNLCGFGKSVIQSAISKNIDKLVLVNCCDTMRRVYDIIKDNGTCSFLCLIDLPHKFGCCQRKNFAESLMNLKSAYEKYTGKQFDCDAFK
;
A
#
# COMPACT_ATOMS: atom_id res chain seq x y z
N MET A 1 6.41 -10.39 -5.29
CA MET A 1 5.30 -10.38 -4.33
C MET A 1 5.10 -8.97 -3.81
N ILE A 2 3.86 -8.51 -3.77
CA ILE A 2 3.46 -7.18 -3.26
C ILE A 2 2.70 -7.40 -1.96
N TYR A 3 3.03 -6.60 -0.94
CA TYR A 3 2.32 -6.63 0.34
C TYR A 3 1.23 -5.55 0.38
N TYR A 4 0.14 -5.85 1.06
CA TYR A 4 -0.94 -4.91 1.31
C TYR A 4 -1.61 -5.17 2.66
N VAL A 5 -2.34 -4.19 3.18
CA VAL A 5 -3.00 -4.29 4.50
C VAL A 5 -4.51 -4.06 4.45
N CYS A 6 -5.01 -3.40 3.41
CA CYS A 6 -6.41 -3.03 3.32
C CYS A 6 -7.18 -3.97 2.39
N LYS A 7 -8.40 -4.35 2.78
CA LYS A 7 -9.33 -5.11 1.92
C LYS A 7 -9.66 -4.41 0.61
N TYR A 8 -9.66 -3.07 0.57
CA TYR A 8 -9.95 -2.29 -0.63
C TYR A 8 -8.75 -2.14 -1.57
N THR A 9 -7.63 -2.80 -1.28
CA THR A 9 -6.49 -2.81 -2.19
C THR A 9 -6.91 -3.50 -3.49
N PRO A 10 -6.72 -2.89 -4.67
CA PRO A 10 -7.11 -3.44 -5.95
C PRO A 10 -6.12 -4.55 -6.38
N VAL A 11 -6.14 -5.69 -5.70
CA VAL A 11 -5.20 -6.80 -5.91
C VAL A 11 -5.32 -7.40 -7.32
N GLU A 12 -6.52 -7.36 -7.90
CA GLU A 12 -6.82 -7.82 -9.25
C GLU A 12 -6.00 -7.07 -10.30
N LEU A 13 -5.70 -5.79 -10.06
CA LEU A 13 -4.85 -4.99 -10.95
C LEU A 13 -3.44 -5.60 -11.05
N PHE A 14 -2.91 -6.18 -9.97
CA PHE A 14 -1.59 -6.79 -10.00
C PHE A 14 -1.57 -8.17 -10.68
N ALA A 15 -2.72 -8.83 -10.81
CA ALA A 15 -2.84 -10.04 -11.64
C ALA A 15 -2.52 -9.74 -13.13
N GLY A 16 -2.86 -8.54 -13.61
CA GLY A 16 -2.47 -8.05 -14.94
C GLY A 16 -0.96 -7.87 -15.14
N PHE A 17 -0.16 -7.88 -14.07
CA PHE A 17 1.30 -7.88 -14.11
C PHE A 17 1.91 -9.25 -13.80
N LYS A 18 1.06 -10.28 -13.66
CA LYS A 18 1.42 -11.63 -13.20
C LYS A 18 2.10 -11.61 -11.83
N GLU A 19 1.69 -10.66 -10.98
CA GLU A 19 2.32 -10.42 -9.70
C GLU A 19 1.42 -10.87 -8.54
N GLU A 20 1.99 -11.68 -7.65
CA GLU A 20 1.30 -12.15 -6.45
C GLU A 20 1.21 -11.05 -5.39
N CYS A 21 0.03 -10.90 -4.81
CA CYS A 21 -0.22 -10.03 -3.66
C CYS A 21 -0.43 -10.88 -2.40
N THR A 22 0.08 -10.41 -1.27
CA THR A 22 -0.13 -11.06 0.04
C THR A 22 -0.49 -10.03 1.10
N VAL A 23 -1.31 -10.45 2.07
CA VAL A 23 -1.68 -9.59 3.19
C VAL A 23 -0.50 -9.51 4.15
N LEU A 24 -0.10 -8.30 4.56
CA LEU A 24 0.80 -8.07 5.67
C LEU A 24 -0.02 -8.10 6.97
N ASP A 25 -0.47 -9.30 7.34
CA ASP A 25 -1.24 -9.55 8.57
C ASP A 25 -0.32 -10.08 9.66
N ASP A 26 0.51 -9.18 10.17
CA ASP A 26 1.47 -9.48 11.23
C ASP A 26 1.04 -8.86 12.56
N MET A 27 1.18 -9.66 13.62
CA MET A 27 1.12 -9.20 15.00
C MET A 27 2.52 -9.28 15.61
N PRO A 28 3.31 -8.20 15.56
CA PRO A 28 4.64 -8.19 16.13
C PRO A 28 4.57 -8.24 17.66
N ASP A 29 5.54 -8.92 18.28
CA ASP A 29 5.62 -9.07 19.74
C ASP A 29 5.88 -7.74 20.47
N ASN A 30 6.46 -6.76 19.77
CA ASN A 30 6.74 -5.41 20.28
C ASN A 30 6.70 -4.36 19.16
N PHE A 31 6.86 -3.09 19.53
CA PHE A 31 6.81 -1.93 18.63
C PHE A 31 8.14 -1.15 18.58
N ASP A 32 9.26 -1.78 18.97
CA ASP A 32 10.54 -1.10 19.23
C ASP A 32 11.06 -0.25 18.06
N LEU A 33 10.84 -0.67 16.82
CA LEU A 33 11.26 0.11 15.63
C LEU A 33 10.23 1.20 15.33
N SER A 34 8.94 0.84 15.35
CA SER A 34 7.88 1.80 15.06
C SER A 34 7.82 2.94 16.08
N ASP A 35 8.02 2.67 17.38
CA ASP A 35 7.99 3.67 18.45
C ASP A 35 9.18 4.65 18.40
N ARG A 36 10.27 4.29 17.70
CA ARG A 36 11.42 5.20 17.50
C ARG A 36 11.19 6.25 16.41
N ILE A 37 10.31 5.96 15.46
CA ILE A 37 10.12 6.78 14.25
C ILE A 37 8.69 7.30 14.08
N ALA A 38 7.72 6.73 14.78
CA ALA A 38 6.33 7.14 14.77
C ALA A 38 5.95 7.88 16.06
N HIS A 39 4.91 8.69 15.97
CA HIS A 39 4.35 9.35 17.14
C HIS A 39 3.71 8.32 18.10
N PRO A 40 3.88 8.44 19.44
CA PRO A 40 3.34 7.48 20.41
C PRO A 40 1.83 7.23 20.30
N ASN A 41 1.06 8.26 19.93
CA ASN A 41 -0.40 8.18 19.75
C ASN A 41 -0.85 7.60 18.40
N LEU A 42 0.06 7.12 17.55
CA LEU A 42 -0.33 6.38 16.35
C LEU A 42 -1.04 5.08 16.77
N CYS A 43 -2.09 4.68 16.06
CA CYS A 43 -2.84 3.48 16.43
C CYS A 43 -1.96 2.23 16.38
N GLY A 44 -2.25 1.25 17.24
CA GLY A 44 -1.45 0.02 17.35
C GLY A 44 -1.34 -0.75 16.04
N PHE A 45 -2.39 -0.74 15.21
CA PHE A 45 -2.32 -1.35 13.88
C PHE A 45 -1.33 -0.61 12.95
N GLY A 46 -1.37 0.73 12.91
CA GLY A 46 -0.41 1.51 12.14
C GLY A 46 1.04 1.27 12.59
N LYS A 47 1.27 1.17 13.90
CA LYS A 47 2.56 0.78 14.46
C LYS A 47 2.97 -0.64 14.03
N SER A 48 2.05 -1.60 14.07
CA SER A 48 2.29 -2.96 13.58
C SER A 48 2.73 -2.98 12.11
N VAL A 49 2.06 -2.21 11.25
CA VAL A 49 2.40 -2.12 9.82
C VAL A 49 3.82 -1.56 9.64
N ILE A 50 4.16 -0.46 10.33
CA ILE A 50 5.51 0.12 10.28
C ILE A 50 6.54 -0.88 10.80
N GLN A 51 6.28 -1.49 11.96
CA GLN A 51 7.17 -2.46 12.58
C GLN A 51 7.44 -3.63 11.65
N SER A 52 6.40 -4.20 11.04
CA SER A 52 6.49 -5.37 10.16
C SER A 52 7.15 -5.01 8.84
N ALA A 53 6.83 -3.85 8.26
CA ALA A 53 7.45 -3.35 7.04
C ALA A 53 8.98 -3.25 7.19
N ILE A 54 9.44 -2.67 8.30
CA ILE A 54 10.87 -2.46 8.56
C ILE A 54 11.55 -3.76 9.00
N SER A 55 10.99 -4.48 9.98
CA SER A 55 11.62 -5.68 10.53
C SER A 55 11.79 -6.78 9.50
N LYS A 56 10.82 -6.91 8.58
CA LYS A 56 10.83 -7.92 7.52
C LYS A 56 11.45 -7.43 6.21
N ASN A 57 11.92 -6.17 6.15
CA ASN A 57 12.44 -5.53 4.94
C ASN A 57 11.49 -5.69 3.74
N ILE A 58 10.24 -5.27 3.92
CA ILE A 58 9.21 -5.37 2.88
C ILE A 58 9.58 -4.43 1.73
N ASP A 59 9.91 -5.02 0.58
CA ASP A 59 10.39 -4.28 -0.59
C ASP A 59 9.27 -3.57 -1.38
N LYS A 60 8.08 -4.20 -1.48
CA LYS A 60 6.94 -3.71 -2.27
C LYS A 60 5.69 -3.66 -1.40
N LEU A 61 5.16 -2.45 -1.18
CA LEU A 61 4.01 -2.23 -0.30
C LEU A 61 2.99 -1.29 -0.96
N VAL A 62 1.72 -1.70 -0.94
CA VAL A 62 0.59 -0.88 -1.38
C VAL A 62 -0.32 -0.62 -0.20
N LEU A 63 -0.53 0.66 0.09
CA LEU A 63 -1.39 1.13 1.15
C LEU A 63 -2.64 1.78 0.56
N VAL A 64 -3.74 1.68 1.29
CA VAL A 64 -4.98 2.40 0.98
C VAL A 64 -5.24 3.36 2.11
N ASN A 65 -5.50 4.61 1.76
CA ASN A 65 -5.89 5.64 2.70
C ASN A 65 -7.37 5.45 3.10
N CYS A 66 -7.63 4.42 3.91
CA CYS A 66 -8.93 4.19 4.54
C CYS A 66 -9.08 4.96 5.87
N CYS A 67 -7.97 5.47 6.43
CA CYS A 67 -7.94 6.31 7.61
C CYS A 67 -6.67 7.18 7.61
N ASP A 68 -6.68 8.27 8.38
CA ASP A 68 -5.53 9.19 8.47
C ASP A 68 -4.24 8.51 8.99
N THR A 69 -4.37 7.43 9.76
CA THR A 69 -3.20 6.65 10.19
C THR A 69 -2.44 6.08 8.99
N MET A 70 -3.11 5.57 7.96
CA MET A 70 -2.42 4.97 6.81
C MET A 70 -1.63 6.01 5.99
N ARG A 71 -2.08 7.27 5.94
CA ARG A 71 -1.30 8.37 5.36
C ARG A 71 0.01 8.57 6.11
N ARG A 72 -0.06 8.61 7.45
CA ARG A 72 1.14 8.76 8.31
C ARG A 72 2.07 7.55 8.20
N VAL A 73 1.52 6.34 8.14
CA VAL A 73 2.29 5.11 7.92
C VAL A 73 3.03 5.18 6.59
N TYR A 74 2.36 5.59 5.51
CA TYR A 74 2.99 5.79 4.20
C TYR A 74 4.16 6.78 4.27
N ASP A 75 3.94 7.96 4.87
CA ASP A 75 4.97 8.99 5.01
C ASP A 75 6.19 8.45 5.77
N ILE A 76 5.98 7.77 6.90
CA ILE A 76 7.05 7.21 7.74
C ILE A 76 7.83 6.12 7.00
N ILE A 77 7.16 5.21 6.30
CA ILE A 77 7.83 4.12 5.54
C ILE A 77 8.61 4.72 4.35
N LYS A 78 8.04 5.73 3.69
CA LYS A 78 8.70 6.44 2.60
C LYS A 78 10.00 7.11 3.08
N ASP A 79 9.94 7.81 4.21
CA ASP A 79 11.10 8.49 4.80
C ASP A 79 12.16 7.51 5.32
N ASN A 80 11.75 6.32 5.79
CA ASN A 80 12.68 5.26 6.18
C ASN A 80 13.43 4.64 4.97
N GLY A 81 12.81 4.66 3.78
CA GLY A 81 13.40 4.12 2.56
C GLY A 81 13.43 2.58 2.47
N THR A 82 12.59 1.88 3.25
CA THR A 82 12.56 0.41 3.28
C THR A 82 12.07 -0.21 1.97
N CYS A 83 11.15 0.47 1.28
CA CYS A 83 10.44 -0.08 0.12
C CYS A 83 11.00 0.51 -1.18
N SER A 84 11.37 -0.33 -2.15
CA SER A 84 11.67 0.12 -3.51
C SER A 84 10.41 0.47 -4.31
N PHE A 85 9.26 -0.13 -3.95
CA PHE A 85 7.95 0.26 -4.45
C PHE A 85 6.98 0.51 -3.30
N LEU A 86 6.55 1.77 -3.16
CA LEU A 86 5.57 2.18 -2.17
C LEU A 86 4.49 3.02 -2.85
N CYS A 87 3.23 2.65 -2.69
CA CYS A 87 2.11 3.42 -3.24
C CYS A 87 1.00 3.61 -2.20
N LEU A 88 0.34 4.77 -2.24
CA LEU A 88 -0.85 5.08 -1.46
C LEU A 88 -2.02 5.37 -2.41
N ILE A 89 -3.12 4.66 -2.22
CA ILE A 89 -4.35 4.84 -3.01
C ILE A 89 -5.39 5.54 -2.13
N ASP A 90 -6.00 6.61 -2.65
CA ASP A 90 -7.11 7.28 -1.97
C ASP A 90 -8.43 6.54 -2.20
N LEU A 91 -9.05 6.10 -1.11
CA LEU A 91 -10.39 5.51 -1.13
C LEU A 91 -11.44 6.62 -1.02
N PRO A 92 -12.32 6.83 -2.01
CA PRO A 92 -13.33 7.87 -1.92
C PRO A 92 -14.37 7.57 -0.83
N HIS A 93 -14.73 8.57 -0.04
CA HIS A 93 -15.78 8.45 1.00
C HIS A 93 -17.21 8.58 0.43
N LYS A 94 -17.35 9.00 -0.83
CA LYS A 94 -18.63 9.15 -1.53
C LYS A 94 -18.57 8.39 -2.85
N PHE A 95 -19.71 7.97 -3.36
CA PHE A 95 -19.84 7.13 -4.57
C PHE A 95 -20.47 7.88 -5.76
N GLY A 96 -20.40 9.23 -5.76
CA GLY A 96 -20.90 10.05 -6.86
C GLY A 96 -20.07 9.91 -8.15
N CYS A 97 -20.56 10.49 -9.24
CA CYS A 97 -19.90 10.42 -10.55
C CYS A 97 -18.46 10.94 -10.51
N CYS A 98 -18.20 12.08 -9.86
CA CYS A 98 -16.86 12.63 -9.72
C CYS A 98 -15.94 11.71 -8.94
N GLN A 99 -16.41 11.11 -7.84
CA GLN A 99 -15.59 10.22 -7.02
C GLN A 99 -15.25 8.92 -7.76
N ARG A 100 -16.19 8.35 -8.51
CA ARG A 100 -15.92 7.19 -9.37
C ARG A 100 -14.87 7.50 -10.42
N LYS A 101 -14.94 8.68 -11.05
CA LYS A 101 -13.94 9.13 -12.02
C LYS A 101 -12.55 9.29 -11.37
N ASN A 102 -12.47 10.00 -10.24
CA ASN A 102 -11.20 10.19 -9.53
C ASN A 102 -10.59 8.86 -9.06
N PHE A 103 -11.41 7.91 -8.63
CA PHE A 103 -10.92 6.60 -8.24
C PHE A 103 -10.40 5.80 -9.43
N ALA A 104 -11.12 5.81 -10.56
CA ALA A 104 -10.64 5.19 -11.80
C ALA A 104 -9.29 5.79 -12.24
N GLU A 105 -9.13 7.11 -12.17
CA GLU A 105 -7.86 7.79 -12.43
C GLU A 105 -6.76 7.35 -11.44
N SER A 106 -7.09 7.18 -10.16
CA SER A 106 -6.16 6.68 -9.14
C SER A 106 -5.68 5.25 -9.43
N LEU A 107 -6.58 4.37 -9.91
CA LEU A 107 -6.21 3.01 -10.35
C LEU A 107 -5.30 3.05 -11.59
N MET A 108 -5.58 3.93 -12.55
CA MET A 108 -4.72 4.12 -13.72
C MET A 108 -3.34 4.65 -13.35
N ASN A 109 -3.27 5.53 -12.34
CA ASN A 109 -2.02 6.03 -11.80
C ASN A 109 -1.22 4.91 -11.11
N LEU A 110 -1.89 4.04 -10.34
CA LEU A 110 -1.25 2.85 -9.74
C LEU A 110 -0.65 1.93 -10.81
N LYS A 111 -1.44 1.61 -11.84
CA LYS A 111 -0.99 0.81 -13.00
C LYS A 111 0.26 1.42 -13.63
N SER A 112 0.20 2.70 -13.95
CA SER A 112 1.28 3.44 -14.61
C SER A 112 2.53 3.55 -13.73
N ALA A 113 2.36 3.71 -12.41
CA ALA A 113 3.47 3.72 -11.46
C ALA A 113 4.16 2.36 -11.40
N TYR A 114 3.41 1.27 -11.40
CA TYR A 114 3.97 -0.09 -11.39
C TYR A 114 4.64 -0.48 -12.72
N GLU A 115 4.07 -0.07 -13.86
CA GLU A 115 4.70 -0.18 -15.19
C GLU A 115 6.06 0.52 -15.22
N LYS A 116 6.12 1.77 -14.73
CA LYS A 116 7.37 2.54 -14.66
C LYS A 116 8.41 1.90 -13.73
N TYR A 117 7.96 1.37 -12.59
CA TYR A 117 8.84 0.73 -11.62
C TYR A 117 9.42 -0.59 -12.14
N THR A 118 8.62 -1.43 -12.80
CA THR A 118 9.05 -2.77 -13.25
C THR A 118 9.55 -2.83 -14.70
N GLY A 119 9.16 -1.87 -15.54
CA GLY A 119 9.31 -1.93 -16.99
C GLY A 119 8.39 -2.95 -17.68
N LYS A 120 7.54 -3.68 -16.94
CA LYS A 120 6.57 -4.62 -17.50
C LYS A 120 5.40 -3.87 -18.14
N GLN A 121 4.82 -4.44 -19.19
CA GLN A 121 3.54 -3.97 -19.73
C GLN A 121 2.38 -4.67 -19.04
N PHE A 122 1.26 -3.96 -18.88
CA PHE A 122 0.03 -4.54 -18.35
C PHE A 122 -0.63 -5.49 -19.34
N ASP A 123 -0.93 -6.70 -18.89
CA ASP A 123 -1.61 -7.74 -19.65
C ASP A 123 -3.12 -7.71 -19.34
N CYS A 124 -3.92 -7.18 -20.28
CA CYS A 124 -5.37 -7.10 -20.14
C CYS A 124 -6.05 -8.46 -20.07
N ASP A 125 -5.48 -9.50 -20.68
CA ASP A 125 -6.09 -10.85 -20.69
C ASP A 125 -5.85 -11.58 -19.35
N ALA A 126 -4.79 -11.20 -18.64
CA ALA A 126 -4.52 -11.66 -17.28
C ALA A 126 -5.34 -10.91 -16.21
N PHE A 127 -5.88 -9.73 -16.54
CA PHE A 127 -6.76 -8.95 -15.67
C PHE A 127 -8.20 -9.50 -15.72
N LYS A 128 -8.66 -10.12 -14.63
CA LYS A 128 -9.97 -10.77 -14.52
C LYS A 128 -10.75 -10.27 -13.32
#